data_AF-A0A8B6C1J6-F1
#
_entry.id   AF-A0A8B6C1J6-F1
#
_cell.length_a   1.000
_cell.length_b   1.000
_cell.length_c   1.000
_cell.angle_alpha   90.00
_cell.angle_beta   90.00
_cell.angle_gamma   90.00
#
_symmetry.space_group_name_H-M   'P 1'
#
loop_
_entity.id
_entity.type
_entity.pdbx_description
1 polymer ?
#
loop_
_entity_poly.entity_id
_entity_poly.type
_entity_poly.pdbx_seq_one_letter_code
_entity_poly.pdbx_strand_id
1 'polypeptide(L)'
;RIHKVLSLFESAATGDFLSDDLYLKWIKVLVNVGLVETALQTVQRAVSQHALSMLLWRQYLLLSMRTQCDVTEAILIFKESQKHVPEKESLEIWRLLLDFCVTCQSEKTEELFE
;
A
#
# COMPACT_ATOMS: atom_id res chain seq x y z
N ARG A 1 10.43 -16.38 -18.08
CA ARG A 1 8.95 -16.28 -18.07
C ARG A 1 8.50 -15.08 -17.24
N ILE A 2 8.98 -14.93 -16.00
CA ILE A 2 8.65 -13.80 -15.11
C ILE A 2 8.94 -12.41 -15.71
N HIS A 3 10.09 -12.20 -16.36
CA HIS A 3 10.43 -10.90 -16.98
C HIS A 3 9.41 -10.44 -18.02
N LYS A 4 8.82 -11.36 -18.80
CA LYS A 4 7.79 -11.03 -19.79
C LYS A 4 6.47 -10.61 -19.13
N VAL A 5 6.16 -11.18 -17.96
CA VAL A 5 4.97 -10.81 -17.18
C VAL A 5 5.17 -9.42 -16.58
N LEU A 6 6.33 -9.16 -15.98
CA LEU A 6 6.66 -7.84 -15.42
C LEU A 6 6.66 -6.74 -16.49
N SER A 7 7.25 -6.99 -17.66
CA SER A 7 7.24 -6.02 -18.76
C SER A 7 5.84 -5.73 -19.29
N LEU A 8 4.95 -6.74 -19.30
CA LEU A 8 3.56 -6.57 -19.71
C LEU A 8 2.81 -5.67 -18.73
N PHE A 9 2.94 -5.92 -17.42
CA PHE A 9 2.34 -5.07 -16.40
C PHE A 9 2.89 -3.64 -16.48
N GLU A 10 4.20 -3.46 -16.61
CA GLU A 10 4.81 -2.14 -16.75
C GLU A 10 4.25 -1.37 -17.95
N SER A 11 4.19 -2.04 -19.12
CA SER A 11 3.64 -1.42 -20.34
C SER A 11 2.16 -1.07 -20.18
N ALA A 12 1.37 -1.94 -19.56
CA ALA A 12 -0.05 -1.68 -19.27
C ALA A 12 -0.24 -0.53 -18.26
N ALA A 13 0.64 -0.44 -17.25
CA ALA A 13 0.66 0.66 -16.29
C ALA A 13 0.96 1.98 -16.98
N THR A 14 1.97 2.03 -17.86
CA THR A 14 2.31 3.26 -18.61
C THR A 14 1.20 3.77 -19.52
N GLY A 15 0.28 2.90 -19.94
CA GLY A 15 -0.90 3.29 -20.71
C GLY A 15 -2.17 3.51 -19.87
N ASP A 16 -2.08 3.48 -18.53
CA ASP A 16 -3.19 3.60 -17.59
C ASP A 16 -4.33 2.58 -17.82
N PHE A 17 -3.99 1.39 -18.33
CA PHE A 17 -4.95 0.32 -18.61
C PHE A 17 -5.14 -0.67 -17.45
N LEU A 18 -4.44 -0.47 -16.34
CA LEU A 18 -4.51 -1.37 -15.18
C LEU A 18 -5.66 -0.98 -14.25
N SER A 19 -6.54 -1.94 -14.00
CA SER A 19 -7.46 -1.90 -12.87
C SER A 19 -6.73 -2.10 -11.54
N ASP A 20 -7.37 -1.74 -10.44
CA ASP A 20 -6.85 -1.95 -9.10
C ASP A 20 -6.55 -3.44 -8.79
N ASP A 21 -7.41 -4.38 -9.22
CA ASP A 21 -7.16 -5.83 -9.11
C ASP A 21 -5.89 -6.27 -9.85
N LEU A 22 -5.63 -5.71 -11.03
CA LEU A 22 -4.41 -6.03 -11.79
C LEU A 22 -3.17 -5.41 -11.14
N TYR A 23 -3.27 -4.21 -10.58
CA TYR A 23 -2.22 -3.63 -9.75
C TYR A 23 -1.92 -4.52 -8.53
N LEU A 24 -2.93 -4.98 -7.80
CA LEU A 24 -2.76 -5.87 -6.64
C LEU A 24 -2.05 -7.18 -7.02
N LYS A 25 -2.42 -7.78 -8.16
CA LYS A 25 -1.76 -8.98 -8.70
C LYS A 25 -0.30 -8.70 -9.06
N TRP A 26 -0.03 -7.56 -9.70
CA TRP A 26 1.33 -7.18 -10.06
C TRP A 26 2.22 -6.95 -8.83
N ILE A 27 1.72 -6.20 -7.86
CA ILE A 27 2.40 -5.95 -6.57
C ILE A 27 2.73 -7.27 -5.87
N LYS A 28 1.77 -8.20 -5.81
CA LYS A 28 1.98 -9.53 -5.24
C LYS A 28 3.09 -10.31 -5.97
N VAL A 29 3.13 -10.22 -7.30
CA VAL A 29 4.20 -10.84 -8.09
C VAL A 29 5.56 -10.22 -7.76
N LEU A 30 5.66 -8.89 -7.70
CA LEU A 30 6.89 -8.17 -7.35
C LEU A 30 7.42 -8.57 -5.97
N VAL A 31 6.54 -8.62 -4.96
CA VAL A 31 6.90 -9.07 -3.60
C VAL A 31 7.41 -10.51 -3.61
N ASN A 32 6.72 -11.42 -4.31
CA ASN A 32 7.09 -12.83 -4.37
C ASN A 32 8.46 -13.08 -5.02
N VAL A 33 8.89 -12.19 -5.93
CA VAL A 33 10.20 -12.29 -6.58
C VAL A 33 11.28 -11.45 -5.88
N GLY A 34 10.97 -10.89 -4.71
CA GLY A 34 11.90 -10.11 -3.89
C GLY A 34 12.12 -8.67 -4.35
N LEU A 35 11.35 -8.17 -5.32
CA LEU A 35 11.42 -6.79 -5.82
C LEU A 35 10.54 -5.86 -4.97
N VAL A 36 10.79 -5.80 -3.66
CA VAL A 36 9.93 -5.09 -2.69
C VAL A 36 9.94 -3.58 -2.91
N GLU A 37 11.08 -2.97 -3.21
CA GLU A 37 11.16 -1.53 -3.51
C GLU A 37 10.38 -1.15 -4.76
N THR A 38 10.46 -1.97 -5.81
CA THR A 38 9.63 -1.78 -7.01
C THR A 38 8.15 -1.95 -6.66
N ALA A 39 7.80 -2.94 -5.83
CA ALA A 39 6.43 -3.12 -5.38
C ALA A 39 5.90 -1.88 -4.62
N LEU A 40 6.74 -1.24 -3.80
CA LEU A 40 6.41 0.00 -3.09
C LEU A 40 6.15 1.16 -4.05
N GLN A 41 7.01 1.35 -5.06
CA GLN A 41 6.81 2.37 -6.09
C GLN A 41 5.54 2.09 -6.92
N THR A 42 5.30 0.83 -7.27
CA THR A 42 4.11 0.42 -8.01
C THR A 42 2.83 0.69 -7.22
N VAL A 43 2.80 0.39 -5.92
CA VAL A 43 1.60 0.63 -5.10
C VAL A 43 1.37 2.12 -4.86
N GLN A 44 2.43 2.93 -4.70
CA GLN A 44 2.34 4.40 -4.65
C GLN A 44 1.67 4.98 -5.91
N ARG A 45 2.07 4.49 -7.08
CA ARG A 45 1.41 4.85 -8.34
C ARG A 45 -0.04 4.36 -8.39
N ALA A 46 -0.30 3.15 -7.92
CA ALA A 46 -1.64 2.57 -7.97
C ALA A 46 -2.63 3.35 -7.10
N VAL A 47 -2.24 3.76 -5.88
CA VAL A 47 -3.11 4.55 -4.99
C VAL A 47 -3.37 5.96 -5.51
N SER A 48 -2.45 6.57 -6.27
CA SER A 48 -2.70 7.88 -6.88
C SER A 48 -3.69 7.81 -8.05
N GLN A 49 -3.76 6.68 -8.75
CA GLN A 49 -4.71 6.45 -9.85
C GLN A 49 -6.06 5.90 -9.37
N HIS A 50 -6.04 5.09 -8.30
CA HIS A 50 -7.20 4.35 -7.77
C HIS A 50 -7.40 4.63 -6.28
N ALA A 51 -7.45 5.91 -5.90
CA ALA A 51 -7.48 6.36 -4.50
C ALA A 51 -8.68 5.85 -3.68
N LEU A 52 -9.76 5.38 -4.32
CA LEU A 52 -10.91 4.80 -3.62
C LEU A 52 -10.70 3.33 -3.24
N SER A 53 -9.65 2.67 -3.74
CA SER A 53 -9.41 1.25 -3.50
C SER A 53 -8.78 1.02 -2.13
N MET A 54 -9.59 0.63 -1.15
CA MET A 54 -9.14 0.25 0.20
C MET A 54 -8.03 -0.81 0.16
N LEU A 55 -8.13 -1.78 -0.76
CA LEU A 55 -7.16 -2.86 -0.89
C LEU A 55 -5.77 -2.36 -1.31
N LEU A 56 -5.69 -1.34 -2.18
CA LEU A 56 -4.43 -0.75 -2.58
C LEU A 56 -3.79 0.04 -1.43
N TRP A 57 -4.57 0.82 -0.68
CA TRP A 57 -4.09 1.51 0.51
C TRP A 57 -3.57 0.54 1.57
N ARG A 58 -4.30 -0.55 1.82
CA ARG A 58 -3.85 -1.61 2.73
C ARG A 58 -2.53 -2.24 2.28
N GLN A 59 -2.36 -2.50 0.97
CA GLN A 59 -1.09 -3.00 0.45
C GLN A 59 0.03 -1.97 0.55
N TYR A 60 -0.27 -0.68 0.35
CA TYR A 60 0.73 0.38 0.49
C TYR A 60 1.26 0.43 1.92
N LEU A 61 0.35 0.41 2.89
CA LEU A 61 0.70 0.40 4.30
C LEU A 61 1.54 -0.83 4.68
N LEU A 62 1.13 -2.03 4.25
CA LEU A 62 1.89 -3.27 4.48
C LEU A 62 3.30 -3.21 3.89
N LEU A 63 3.46 -2.66 2.70
CA LEU A 63 4.76 -2.56 2.04
C LEU A 63 5.66 -1.54 2.74
N SER A 64 5.13 -0.37 3.09
CA SER A 64 5.87 0.67 3.82
C SER A 64 6.38 0.16 5.17
N MET A 65 5.52 -0.53 5.93
CA MET A 65 5.90 -1.16 7.21
C MET A 65 7.04 -2.17 7.06
N ARG A 66 7.09 -2.89 5.93
CA ARG A 66 8.12 -3.90 5.66
C ARG A 66 9.45 -3.31 5.20
N THR A 67 9.43 -2.21 4.45
CA THR A 67 10.64 -1.62 3.85
C THR A 67 11.32 -0.62 4.76
N GLN A 68 10.55 0.23 5.43
CA GLN A 68 11.08 1.38 6.16
C GLN A 68 10.97 1.22 7.68
N CYS A 69 10.03 0.41 8.16
CA CYS A 69 9.73 0.25 9.59
C CYS A 69 9.52 1.60 10.31
N ASP A 70 8.95 2.59 9.63
CA ASP A 70 8.69 3.93 10.18
C ASP A 70 7.20 4.11 10.48
N VAL A 71 6.89 4.29 11.76
CA VAL A 71 5.53 4.52 12.24
C VAL A 71 4.99 5.86 11.76
N THR A 72 5.83 6.90 11.61
CA THR A 72 5.37 8.21 11.12
C THR A 72 4.93 8.12 9.66
N GLU A 73 5.68 7.45 8.81
CA GLU A 73 5.28 7.23 7.42
C GLU A 73 3.99 6.39 7.34
N ALA A 74 3.87 5.35 8.18
CA ALA A 74 2.66 4.53 8.26
C ALA A 74 1.42 5.36 8.66
N ILE A 75 1.57 6.30 9.62
CA ILE A 75 0.52 7.23 10.02
C ILE A 75 0.15 8.19 8.87
N LEU A 76 1.14 8.71 8.13
CA LEU A 76 0.89 9.59 6.99
C LEU A 76 0.11 8.89 5.88
N ILE A 77 0.52 7.67 5.51
CA ILE A 77 -0.19 6.83 4.53
C ILE A 77 -1.63 6.58 4.98
N PHE A 78 -1.82 6.32 6.27
CA PHE A 78 -3.14 6.11 6.84
C PHE A 78 -4.03 7.35 6.77
N LYS A 79 -3.53 8.51 7.24
CA LYS A 79 -4.25 9.79 7.18
C LYS A 79 -4.60 10.17 5.74
N GLU A 80 -3.72 9.87 4.77
CA GLU A 80 -4.04 10.07 3.35
C GLU A 80 -5.16 9.14 2.88
N SER A 81 -5.11 7.85 3.23
CA SER A 81 -6.16 6.89 2.85
C SER A 81 -7.54 7.28 3.36
N GLN A 82 -7.63 7.87 4.56
CA GLN A 82 -8.89 8.33 5.16
C GLN A 82 -9.57 9.47 4.39
N LYS A 83 -8.83 10.22 3.58
CA LYS A 83 -9.41 11.26 2.72
C LYS A 83 -10.25 10.69 1.58
N HIS A 84 -10.07 9.41 1.26
CA HIS A 84 -10.65 8.78 0.09
C HIS A 84 -11.49 7.55 0.41
N VAL A 85 -11.08 6.74 1.38
CA VAL A 85 -11.73 5.47 1.72
C VAL A 85 -12.87 5.70 2.72
N PRO A 86 -14.08 5.16 2.49
CA PRO A 86 -15.19 5.27 3.44
C PRO A 86 -14.83 4.70 4.83
N GLU A 87 -15.29 5.37 5.89
CA GLU A 87 -14.99 5.01 7.29
C GLU A 87 -15.31 3.54 7.63
N LYS A 88 -16.38 2.99 7.06
CA LYS A 88 -16.76 1.57 7.29
C LYS A 88 -15.77 0.58 6.70
N GLU A 89 -15.06 0.97 5.65
CA GLU A 89 -14.10 0.13 4.93
C GLU A 89 -12.67 0.32 5.45
N SER A 90 -12.40 1.43 6.17
CA SER A 90 -11.07 1.74 6.71
C SER A 90 -10.71 0.93 7.95
N LEU A 91 -11.65 0.18 8.56
CA LEU A 91 -11.41 -0.62 9.77
C LEU A 91 -10.25 -1.59 9.61
N GLU A 92 -10.09 -2.20 8.44
CA GLU A 92 -8.98 -3.13 8.18
C GLU A 92 -7.62 -2.42 8.13
N ILE A 93 -7.59 -1.16 7.66
CA ILE A 93 -6.38 -0.33 7.63
C ILE A 93 -6.05 0.15 9.06
N TRP A 94 -7.07 0.54 9.83
CA TRP A 94 -6.94 0.88 11.25
C TRP A 94 -6.30 -0.23 12.07
N ARG A 95 -6.84 -1.45 11.99
CA ARG A 95 -6.34 -2.61 12.74
C ARG A 95 -4.88 -2.88 12.41
N LEU A 96 -4.55 -2.84 11.12
CA LEU A 96 -3.18 -3.04 10.65
C LEU A 96 -2.21 -2.00 11.23
N LEU A 97 -2.60 -0.73 11.24
CA LEU A 97 -1.77 0.34 11.78
C LEU A 97 -1.57 0.23 13.29
N LEU A 98 -2.65 -0.04 14.04
CA LEU A 98 -2.58 -0.22 15.49
C LEU A 98 -1.68 -1.41 15.86
N ASP A 99 -1.85 -2.55 15.18
CA ASP A 99 -1.01 -3.74 15.40
C ASP A 99 0.48 -3.42 15.17
N PHE A 100 0.78 -2.64 14.13
CA PHE A 100 2.14 -2.19 13.84
C PHE A 100 2.69 -1.24 14.91
N CYS A 101 1.91 -0.22 15.30
CA CYS A 101 2.31 0.73 16.35
C CYS A 101 2.62 0.04 17.69
N VAL A 102 1.78 -0.92 18.08
CA VAL A 102 1.98 -1.75 19.28
C VAL A 102 3.25 -2.59 19.16
N THR A 103 3.47 -3.21 17.99
CA THR A 103 4.68 -4.02 17.73
C THR A 103 5.95 -3.17 17.80
N CYS A 104 5.90 -1.93 17.33
CA CYS A 104 7.01 -0.98 17.37
C CYS A 104 7.16 -0.25 18.71
N GLN A 105 6.28 -0.49 19.70
CA GLN A 105 6.23 0.23 20.98
C GLN A 105 6.23 1.76 20.81
N SER A 106 5.52 2.26 19.80
CA SER A 106 5.58 3.67 19.44
C SER A 106 4.71 4.53 20.35
N GLU A 107 5.32 5.54 20.99
CA GLU A 107 4.60 6.60 21.72
C GLU A 107 3.70 7.44 20.79
N LYS A 108 3.97 7.42 19.47
CA LYS A 108 3.19 8.14 18.44
C LYS A 108 1.81 7.53 18.16
N THR A 109 1.44 6.44 18.85
CA THR A 109 0.12 5.83 18.73
C THR A 109 -0.99 6.80 19.12
N GLU A 110 -0.71 7.77 20.01
CA GLU A 110 -1.68 8.80 20.41
C GLU A 110 -2.06 9.73 19.25
N GLU A 111 -1.15 10.01 18.30
CA GLU A 111 -1.38 10.86 17.12
C GLU A 111 -2.44 10.31 16.15
N LEU A 112 -2.86 9.05 16.36
CA LEU A 112 -3.93 8.39 15.60
C LEU A 112 -5.33 8.83 16.06
N PHE A 113 -5.47 9.26 17.30
CA PHE A 113 -6.76 9.59 17.90
C PHE A 113 -7.07 11.10 17.90
N GLU A 114 -6.16 11.89 17.31
CA GLU A 114 -6.28 13.35 17.08
C GLU A 114 -6.60 13.67 15.62
#